data_AF-B0EI08-F1
#
_entry.id   AF-B0EI08-F1
#
_cell.length_a   1.000
_cell.length_b   1.000
_cell.length_c   1.000
_cell.angle_alpha   90.00
_cell.angle_beta   90.00
_cell.angle_gamma   90.00
#
_symmetry.space_group_name_H-M   'P 1'
#
loop_
_entity.id
_entity.type
_entity.pdbx_description
1 polymer ?
#
loop_
_entity_poly.entity_id
_entity_poly.type
_entity_poly.pdbx_seq_one_letter_code
_entity_poly.pdbx_strand_id
1 'polypeptide(L)'
;MVENIIGTTLDSAIRSCQNLVHTRHCRSVGYGQKSLIYHCKTCSKNESACLCALCFNSSNHKGHDYSITEVSNFTCDCGDETQWKEEGFCPLHGKSFTGNLVSLLPAEYKGFPKKMKQCIKKYVFELIGDNITEVEKIGDIILKLMRVDLFYLIIAELLTKQFSPSSSILIEQFHQQQITYHEFLYEKMFTLSKLPTTLTRILTSFQTDLTLIHFDHEIIYKLFIYSLEYSQHLLNEVFCNTFIF
;
A
#
# COMPACT_ATOMS: atom_id res chain seq x y z
N MET A 1 8.11 11.63 -14.69
CA MET A 1 6.75 12.06 -15.08
C MET A 1 5.88 10.83 -15.23
N VAL A 2 4.65 10.84 -14.70
CA VAL A 2 3.74 9.68 -14.73
C VAL A 2 3.34 9.34 -16.17
N GLU A 3 3.31 10.34 -17.03
CA GLU A 3 3.03 10.30 -18.47
C GLU A 3 3.93 9.31 -19.21
N ASN A 4 5.18 9.13 -18.76
CA ASN A 4 6.10 8.16 -19.35
C ASN A 4 5.59 6.71 -19.16
N ILE A 5 4.85 6.47 -18.08
CA ILE A 5 4.27 5.17 -17.73
C ILE A 5 2.89 5.00 -18.36
N ILE A 6 1.97 5.94 -18.14
CA ILE A 6 0.56 5.79 -18.55
C ILE A 6 0.25 6.42 -19.92
N GLY A 7 1.18 7.14 -20.54
CA GLY A 7 1.01 7.78 -21.86
C GLY A 7 0.14 9.04 -21.87
N THR A 8 -0.39 9.47 -20.73
CA THR A 8 -1.28 10.62 -20.56
C THR A 8 -1.18 11.16 -19.13
N THR A 9 -1.97 12.19 -18.79
CA THR A 9 -1.98 12.80 -17.46
C THR A 9 -2.63 11.89 -16.41
N LEU A 10 -2.24 12.08 -15.15
CA LEU A 10 -2.85 11.36 -14.02
C LEU A 10 -4.36 11.61 -13.93
N ASP A 11 -4.82 12.85 -14.15
CA ASP A 11 -6.24 13.19 -14.08
C ASP A 11 -7.08 12.45 -15.12
N SER A 12 -6.51 12.24 -16.33
CA SER A 12 -7.17 11.43 -17.35
C SER A 12 -7.31 9.98 -16.89
N ALA A 13 -6.27 9.43 -16.27
CA ALA A 13 -6.30 8.07 -15.75
C ALA A 13 -7.27 7.92 -14.58
N ILE A 14 -7.34 8.90 -13.66
CA ILE A 14 -8.32 8.90 -12.57
C ILE A 14 -9.74 8.85 -13.16
N ARG A 15 -10.08 9.74 -14.10
CA ARG A 15 -11.43 9.75 -14.70
C ARG A 15 -11.79 8.42 -15.38
N SER A 16 -10.83 7.77 -16.02
CA SER A 16 -11.08 6.57 -16.82
C SER A 16 -11.04 5.27 -16.00
N CYS A 17 -10.30 5.26 -14.89
CA CYS A 17 -9.96 4.03 -14.17
C CYS A 17 -10.43 3.96 -12.71
N GLN A 18 -10.79 5.08 -12.06
CA GLN A 18 -11.05 5.11 -10.61
C GLN A 18 -12.19 4.20 -10.14
N ASN A 19 -13.20 3.98 -11.00
CA ASN A 19 -14.41 3.22 -10.65
C ASN A 19 -14.46 1.83 -11.33
N LEU A 20 -13.37 1.38 -11.96
CA LEU A 20 -13.34 0.09 -12.65
C LEU A 20 -13.22 -1.09 -11.68
N VAL A 21 -12.57 -0.86 -10.54
CA VAL A 21 -12.41 -1.80 -9.45
C VAL A 21 -12.07 -1.01 -8.18
N HIS A 22 -12.43 -1.54 -7.02
CA HIS A 22 -12.05 -1.02 -5.72
C HIS A 22 -11.26 -2.04 -4.95
N THR A 23 -10.40 -1.57 -4.05
CA THR A 23 -9.71 -2.44 -3.09
C THR A 23 -10.69 -3.05 -2.11
N ARG A 24 -10.33 -4.17 -1.46
CA ARG A 24 -11.20 -4.81 -0.45
C ARG A 24 -11.50 -3.83 0.68
N HIS A 25 -10.48 -3.14 1.18
CA HIS A 25 -10.60 -2.15 2.24
C HIS A 25 -10.52 -0.74 1.67
N CYS A 26 -11.25 0.21 2.27
CA CYS A 26 -11.15 1.60 1.90
C CYS A 26 -9.76 2.15 2.22
N ARG A 27 -9.11 2.78 1.24
CA ARG A 27 -7.79 3.39 1.41
C ARG A 27 -7.86 4.87 1.81
N SER A 28 -9.02 5.34 2.27
CA SER A 28 -9.19 6.72 2.72
C SER A 28 -8.50 6.91 4.07
N VAL A 29 -7.56 7.84 4.11
CA VAL A 29 -6.78 8.19 5.31
C VAL A 29 -6.71 9.72 5.45
N GLY A 30 -6.69 10.19 6.69
CA GLY A 30 -6.44 11.59 7.03
C GLY A 30 -5.02 11.80 7.52
N TYR A 31 -4.35 12.85 7.05
CA TYR A 31 -3.04 13.27 7.55
C TYR A 31 -3.02 14.78 7.78
N GLY A 32 -3.15 15.22 9.03
CA GLY A 32 -3.09 16.63 9.43
C GLY A 32 -4.25 17.52 8.96
N GLN A 33 -5.09 17.05 8.02
CA GLN A 33 -6.25 17.79 7.52
C GLN A 33 -7.51 17.37 8.27
N LYS A 34 -8.16 18.36 8.90
CA LYS A 34 -9.46 18.19 9.57
C LYS A 34 -10.48 17.58 8.62
N SER A 35 -11.01 16.43 9.02
CA SER A 35 -12.01 15.65 8.29
C SER A 35 -13.05 15.12 9.27
N LEU A 36 -14.29 14.99 8.81
CA LEU A 36 -15.34 14.33 9.57
C LEU A 36 -15.24 12.81 9.39
N ILE A 37 -15.25 12.09 10.50
CA ILE A 37 -15.31 10.64 10.58
C ILE A 37 -16.55 10.19 11.34
N TYR A 38 -17.01 8.98 11.04
CA TYR A 38 -18.27 8.45 11.55
C TYR A 38 -18.01 7.17 12.33
N HIS A 39 -18.48 7.14 13.57
CA HIS A 39 -18.43 5.97 14.44
C HIS A 39 -19.84 5.41 14.58
N CYS A 40 -20.05 4.13 14.30
CA CYS A 40 -21.36 3.50 14.44
C CYS A 40 -21.28 2.36 15.45
N LYS A 41 -21.75 2.59 16.69
CA LYS A 41 -21.68 1.61 17.79
C LYS A 41 -22.46 0.32 17.50
N THR A 42 -23.44 0.39 16.61
CA THR A 42 -24.21 -0.79 16.17
C THR A 42 -23.38 -1.70 15.25
N CYS A 43 -22.54 -1.11 14.39
CA CYS A 43 -21.81 -1.82 13.35
C CYS A 43 -20.33 -2.06 13.68
N SER A 44 -19.70 -1.18 14.45
CA SER A 44 -18.29 -1.31 14.81
C SER A 44 -18.09 -2.43 15.83
N LYS A 45 -16.92 -3.07 15.78
CA LYS A 45 -16.49 -4.10 16.73
C LYS A 45 -15.61 -3.52 17.84
N ASN A 46 -15.10 -2.30 17.65
CA ASN A 46 -14.37 -1.52 18.64
C ASN A 46 -14.74 -0.03 18.56
N GLU A 47 -14.34 0.74 19.58
CA GLU A 47 -14.70 2.15 19.73
C GLU A 47 -13.84 3.09 18.88
N SER A 48 -12.60 2.70 18.57
CA SER A 48 -11.69 3.48 17.73
C SER A 48 -12.08 3.44 16.25
N ALA A 49 -12.80 2.42 15.82
CA ALA A 49 -13.11 2.19 14.42
C ALA A 49 -13.98 3.35 13.89
N CYS A 50 -13.63 3.85 12.70
CA CYS A 50 -14.36 4.89 12.01
C CYS A 50 -14.53 4.63 10.49
N LEU A 51 -15.57 5.21 9.92
CA LEU A 51 -15.74 5.30 8.46
C LEU A 51 -15.50 6.74 7.98
N CYS A 52 -14.93 6.88 6.79
CA CYS A 52 -14.93 8.16 6.09
C CYS A 52 -16.36 8.54 5.64
N ALA A 53 -16.59 9.83 5.40
CA ALA A 53 -17.91 10.34 5.00
C ALA A 53 -18.50 9.63 3.77
N LEU A 54 -17.66 9.32 2.77
CA LEU A 54 -18.12 8.63 1.56
C LEU A 54 -18.60 7.20 1.85
N CYS A 55 -17.88 6.46 2.69
CA CYS A 55 -18.27 5.10 3.04
C CYS A 55 -19.54 5.10 3.89
N PHE A 56 -19.59 5.91 4.96
CA PHE A 56 -20.76 5.99 5.83
C PHE A 56 -22.03 6.39 5.08
N ASN A 57 -21.97 7.42 4.23
CA ASN A 57 -23.14 7.89 3.47
C ASN A 57 -23.59 6.91 2.38
N SER A 58 -22.71 6.01 1.93
CA SER A 58 -23.04 4.98 0.93
C SER A 58 -23.50 3.67 1.56
N SER A 59 -23.35 3.51 2.88
CA SER A 59 -23.80 2.36 3.67
C SER A 59 -25.20 2.60 4.27
N ASN A 60 -25.86 1.53 4.73
CA ASN A 60 -27.12 1.67 5.45
C ASN A 60 -26.90 1.69 6.97
N HIS A 61 -27.02 2.88 7.56
CA HIS A 61 -26.96 3.08 9.02
C HIS A 61 -28.29 3.59 9.60
N LYS A 62 -29.41 3.37 8.91
CA LYS A 62 -30.73 3.86 9.34
C LYS A 62 -31.14 3.20 10.66
N GLY A 63 -31.38 4.02 11.68
CA GLY A 63 -31.82 3.56 13.00
C GLY A 63 -30.69 3.02 13.88
N HIS A 64 -29.43 3.19 13.48
CA HIS A 64 -28.27 2.81 14.29
C HIS A 64 -27.85 3.94 15.23
N ASP A 65 -27.15 3.59 16.31
CA ASP A 65 -26.47 4.56 17.18
C ASP A 65 -25.11 4.90 16.57
N TYR A 66 -24.93 6.16 16.18
CA TYR A 66 -23.68 6.66 15.61
C TYR A 66 -23.36 8.08 16.08
N SER A 67 -22.07 8.40 16.07
CA SER A 67 -21.54 9.73 16.37
C SER A 67 -20.60 10.19 15.27
N ILE A 68 -20.42 11.51 15.16
CA ILE A 68 -19.54 12.15 14.19
C ILE A 68 -18.48 12.92 14.96
N THR A 69 -17.22 12.74 14.56
CA THR A 69 -16.07 13.43 15.17
C THR A 69 -15.26 14.13 14.09
N GLU A 70 -14.73 15.32 14.39
CA GLU A 70 -13.73 15.95 13.55
C GLU A 70 -12.33 15.54 14.02
N VAL A 71 -11.54 14.95 13.13
CA VAL A 71 -10.16 14.54 13.41
C VAL A 71 -9.24 14.94 12.27
N SER A 72 -7.95 15.07 12.58
CA SER A 72 -6.93 15.36 11.57
C SER A 72 -6.27 14.09 11.00
N ASN A 73 -6.29 12.99 11.77
CA ASN A 73 -5.70 11.71 11.39
C ASN A 73 -6.72 10.60 11.58
N PHE A 74 -6.90 9.77 10.56
CA PHE A 74 -7.78 8.60 10.61
C PHE A 74 -7.43 7.61 9.51
N THR A 75 -7.90 6.37 9.67
CA THR A 75 -7.97 5.36 8.62
C THR A 75 -9.41 4.88 8.55
N CYS A 76 -9.96 4.76 7.34
CA CYS A 76 -11.32 4.27 7.15
C CYS A 76 -11.34 2.73 7.25
N ASP A 77 -12.18 2.20 8.13
CA ASP A 77 -12.27 0.75 8.38
C ASP A 77 -13.29 0.03 7.48
N CYS A 78 -13.79 0.72 6.44
CA CYS A 78 -14.79 0.12 5.55
C CYS A 78 -14.19 -1.08 4.81
N GLY A 79 -14.82 -2.24 4.95
CA GLY A 79 -14.40 -3.51 4.34
C GLY A 79 -13.56 -4.40 5.26
N ASP A 80 -13.06 -3.88 6.38
CA ASP A 80 -12.29 -4.66 7.35
C ASP A 80 -13.23 -5.36 8.35
N GLU A 81 -13.37 -6.67 8.19
CA GLU A 81 -14.24 -7.50 9.03
C GLU A 81 -13.72 -7.62 10.47
N THR A 82 -12.47 -7.29 10.76
CA THR A 82 -11.95 -7.27 12.14
C THR A 82 -12.43 -6.03 12.91
N GLN A 83 -12.74 -4.95 12.19
CA GLN A 83 -13.14 -3.65 12.75
C GLN A 83 -14.65 -3.39 12.64
N TRP A 84 -15.30 -3.86 11.57
CA TRP A 84 -16.72 -3.63 11.30
C TRP A 84 -17.48 -4.92 10.98
N LYS A 85 -18.78 -4.93 11.26
CA LYS A 85 -19.69 -5.96 10.72
C LYS A 85 -19.96 -5.69 9.24
N GLU A 86 -20.08 -6.76 8.45
CA GLU A 86 -20.23 -6.67 7.00
C GLU A 86 -21.47 -5.86 6.57
N GLU A 87 -22.56 -5.88 7.35
CA GLU A 87 -23.77 -5.13 7.03
C GLU A 87 -23.59 -3.61 7.10
N GLY A 88 -22.51 -3.15 7.77
CA GLY A 88 -22.12 -1.73 7.83
C GLY A 88 -21.17 -1.29 6.73
N PHE A 89 -20.70 -2.19 5.86
CA PHE A 89 -19.83 -1.83 4.75
C PHE A 89 -20.59 -1.10 3.65
N CYS A 90 -19.88 -0.25 2.92
CA CYS A 90 -20.43 0.36 1.71
C CYS A 90 -20.38 -0.64 0.56
N PRO A 91 -21.18 -0.46 -0.51
CA PRO A 91 -21.25 -1.41 -1.62
C PRO A 91 -19.93 -1.60 -2.39
N LEU A 92 -18.95 -0.71 -2.21
CA LEU A 92 -17.67 -0.72 -2.93
C LEU A 92 -16.57 -1.52 -2.21
N HIS A 93 -16.72 -1.79 -0.90
CA HIS A 93 -15.70 -2.43 -0.08
C HIS A 93 -16.23 -3.72 0.57
N GLY A 94 -15.32 -4.54 1.10
CA GLY A 94 -15.61 -5.82 1.75
C GLY A 94 -15.47 -7.05 0.85
N LYS A 95 -15.38 -6.87 -0.47
CA LYS A 95 -15.16 -7.97 -1.44
C LYS A 95 -13.92 -7.72 -2.27
N SER A 96 -13.01 -8.69 -2.29
CA SER A 96 -11.86 -8.67 -3.18
C SER A 96 -12.27 -8.98 -4.61
N PHE A 97 -11.69 -8.26 -5.57
CA PHE A 97 -11.80 -8.60 -6.98
C PHE A 97 -11.00 -9.87 -7.30
N THR A 98 -11.64 -10.87 -7.90
CA THR A 98 -11.03 -12.18 -8.23
C THR A 98 -10.75 -12.36 -9.72
N GLY A 99 -11.09 -11.37 -10.55
CA GLY A 99 -10.88 -11.42 -11.99
C GLY A 99 -9.46 -11.00 -12.42
N ASN A 100 -9.26 -10.88 -13.73
CA ASN A 100 -8.01 -10.39 -14.29
C ASN A 100 -8.01 -8.85 -14.33
N LEU A 101 -7.19 -8.19 -13.51
CA LEU A 101 -7.10 -6.72 -13.47
C LEU A 101 -6.71 -6.10 -14.81
N VAL A 102 -5.85 -6.77 -15.58
CA VAL A 102 -5.41 -6.28 -16.89
C VAL A 102 -6.57 -6.27 -17.90
N SER A 103 -7.60 -7.09 -17.72
CA SER A 103 -8.78 -7.06 -18.60
C SER A 103 -9.58 -5.78 -18.41
N LEU A 104 -9.62 -5.22 -17.19
CA LEU A 104 -10.34 -3.99 -16.85
C LEU A 104 -9.70 -2.73 -17.47
N LEU A 105 -8.39 -2.73 -17.70
CA LEU A 105 -7.68 -1.56 -18.25
C LEU A 105 -8.29 -1.10 -19.60
N PRO A 106 -8.63 0.19 -19.76
CA PRO A 106 -8.98 0.75 -21.07
C PRO A 106 -7.83 0.58 -22.09
N ALA A 107 -8.15 0.68 -23.38
CA ALA A 107 -7.22 0.38 -24.48
C ALA A 107 -5.92 1.19 -24.38
N GLU A 108 -6.04 2.48 -24.07
CA GLU A 108 -4.94 3.42 -23.91
C GLU A 108 -4.01 3.07 -22.73
N TYR A 109 -4.49 2.33 -21.72
CA TYR A 109 -3.74 1.94 -20.54
C TYR A 109 -3.23 0.49 -20.58
N LYS A 110 -3.51 -0.28 -21.65
CA LYS A 110 -3.05 -1.69 -21.75
C LYS A 110 -1.53 -1.87 -21.65
N GLY A 111 -0.75 -0.84 -22.00
CA GLY A 111 0.71 -0.84 -21.84
C GLY A 111 1.20 -0.68 -20.40
N PHE A 112 0.33 -0.33 -19.45
CA PHE A 112 0.68 0.01 -18.08
C PHE A 112 1.44 -1.11 -17.35
N PRO A 113 1.00 -2.39 -17.31
CA PRO A 113 1.70 -3.43 -16.54
C PRO A 113 3.15 -3.62 -16.98
N LYS A 114 3.42 -3.59 -18.29
CA LYS A 114 4.77 -3.74 -18.85
C LYS A 114 5.66 -2.56 -18.48
N LYS A 115 5.18 -1.32 -18.66
CA LYS A 115 5.93 -0.10 -18.34
C LYS A 115 6.15 0.04 -16.83
N MET A 116 5.15 -0.35 -16.02
CA MET A 116 5.26 -0.35 -14.56
C MET A 116 6.30 -1.37 -14.08
N LYS A 117 6.32 -2.58 -14.66
CA LYS A 117 7.38 -3.57 -14.37
C LYS A 117 8.78 -3.02 -14.67
N GLN A 118 8.95 -2.28 -15.76
CA GLN A 118 10.22 -1.61 -16.09
C GLN A 118 10.54 -0.50 -15.07
N CYS A 119 9.54 0.26 -14.64
CA CYS A 119 9.67 1.28 -13.60
C CYS A 119 10.14 0.67 -12.27
N ILE A 120 9.52 -0.42 -11.81
CA ILE A 120 9.90 -1.15 -10.59
C ILE A 120 11.33 -1.69 -10.70
N LYS A 121 11.71 -2.27 -11.84
CA LYS A 121 13.09 -2.71 -12.08
C LYS A 121 14.09 -1.57 -11.99
N LYS A 122 13.77 -0.39 -12.55
CA LYS A 122 14.60 0.80 -12.41
C LYS A 122 14.67 1.26 -10.96
N TYR A 123 13.55 1.31 -10.25
CA TYR A 123 13.50 1.67 -8.83
C TYR A 123 14.45 0.79 -7.99
N VAL A 124 14.37 -0.53 -8.18
CA VAL A 124 15.26 -1.50 -7.52
C VAL A 124 16.73 -1.28 -7.89
N PHE A 125 17.03 -1.02 -9.17
CA PHE A 125 18.39 -0.75 -9.62
C PHE A 125 18.99 0.50 -8.94
N GLU A 126 18.25 1.61 -8.92
CA GLU A 126 18.68 2.85 -8.26
C GLU A 126 18.82 2.66 -6.74
N LEU A 127 17.96 1.82 -6.13
CA LEU A 127 18.03 1.50 -4.71
C LEU A 127 19.28 0.68 -4.36
N ILE A 128 19.66 -0.29 -5.21
CA ILE A 128 20.91 -1.05 -5.08
C ILE A 128 22.12 -0.13 -5.23
N GLY A 129 22.05 0.84 -6.14
CA GLY A 129 23.11 1.83 -6.37
C GLY A 129 23.15 2.98 -5.35
N ASP A 130 22.32 2.94 -4.30
CA ASP A 130 22.18 4.00 -3.29
C ASP A 130 21.91 5.41 -3.88
N ASN A 131 21.23 5.47 -5.04
CA ASN A 131 20.88 6.71 -5.70
C ASN A 131 19.55 7.27 -5.17
N ILE A 132 19.56 7.70 -3.91
CA ILE A 132 18.36 8.11 -3.16
C ILE A 132 17.56 9.20 -3.90
N THR A 133 18.21 10.13 -4.60
CA THR A 133 17.51 11.17 -5.37
C THR A 133 16.66 10.60 -6.50
N GLU A 134 17.17 9.63 -7.26
CA GLU A 134 16.38 9.00 -8.32
C GLU A 134 15.33 8.03 -7.75
N VAL A 135 15.66 7.33 -6.65
CA VAL A 135 14.69 6.50 -5.91
C VAL A 135 13.47 7.33 -5.50
N GLU A 136 13.67 8.50 -4.88
CA GLU A 136 12.57 9.37 -4.47
C GLU A 136 11.73 9.86 -5.67
N LYS A 137 12.38 10.22 -6.79
CA LYS A 137 11.65 10.64 -8.01
C LYS A 137 10.79 9.52 -8.60
N ILE A 138 11.32 8.29 -8.64
CA ILE A 138 10.59 7.13 -9.17
C ILE A 138 9.50 6.70 -8.18
N GLY A 139 9.79 6.70 -6.89
CA GLY A 139 8.85 6.38 -5.82
C GLY A 139 7.64 7.33 -5.82
N ASP A 140 7.86 8.63 -6.04
CA ASP A 140 6.77 9.61 -6.15
C ASP A 140 5.86 9.35 -7.36
N ILE A 141 6.42 8.87 -8.48
CA ILE A 141 5.64 8.41 -9.64
C ILE A 141 4.78 7.20 -9.28
N ILE A 142 5.36 6.21 -8.59
CA ILE A 142 4.65 4.99 -8.16
C ILE A 142 3.50 5.37 -7.23
N LEU A 143 3.75 6.19 -6.20
CA LEU A 143 2.73 6.65 -5.25
C LEU A 143 1.60 7.43 -5.92
N LYS A 144 1.91 8.31 -6.89
CA LYS A 144 0.91 9.02 -7.68
C LYS A 144 -0.01 8.07 -8.44
N LEU A 145 0.54 7.02 -9.05
CA LEU A 145 -0.22 6.02 -9.79
C LEU A 145 -1.05 5.12 -8.87
N MET A 146 -0.54 4.81 -7.67
CA MET A 146 -1.25 4.06 -6.64
C MET A 146 -2.49 4.78 -6.08
N ARG A 147 -2.76 6.04 -6.46
CA ARG A 147 -4.03 6.73 -6.13
C ARG A 147 -5.25 6.14 -6.85
N VAL A 148 -5.02 5.41 -7.94
CA VAL A 148 -6.06 4.70 -8.69
C VAL A 148 -6.06 3.24 -8.24
N ASP A 149 -7.18 2.72 -7.73
CA ASP A 149 -7.27 1.36 -7.17
C ASP A 149 -6.84 0.28 -8.18
N LEU A 150 -7.27 0.41 -9.44
CA LEU A 150 -6.84 -0.50 -10.51
C LEU A 150 -5.31 -0.57 -10.66
N PHE A 151 -4.65 0.59 -10.67
CA PHE A 151 -3.19 0.65 -10.79
C PHE A 151 -2.49 0.16 -9.52
N TYR A 152 -3.02 0.49 -8.36
CA TYR A 152 -2.54 0.01 -7.07
C TYR A 152 -2.53 -1.52 -7.00
N LEU A 153 -3.65 -2.17 -7.37
CA LEU A 153 -3.76 -3.63 -7.36
C LEU A 153 -2.80 -4.29 -8.38
N ILE A 154 -2.65 -3.71 -9.58
CA ILE A 154 -1.67 -4.19 -10.56
C ILE A 154 -0.24 -4.03 -10.05
N ILE A 155 0.07 -2.93 -9.36
CA ILE A 155 1.39 -2.72 -8.75
C ILE A 155 1.63 -3.77 -7.66
N ALA A 156 0.63 -4.10 -6.83
CA ALA A 156 0.72 -5.17 -5.85
C ALA A 156 1.07 -6.51 -6.52
N GLU A 157 0.35 -6.90 -7.58
CA GLU A 157 0.64 -8.12 -8.35
C GLU A 157 2.04 -8.14 -8.98
N LEU A 158 2.58 -6.98 -9.35
CA LEU A 158 3.94 -6.87 -9.87
C LEU A 158 4.98 -6.99 -8.76
N LEU A 159 4.70 -6.44 -7.58
CA LEU A 159 5.59 -6.49 -6.43
C LEU A 159 5.70 -7.91 -5.83
N THR A 160 4.69 -8.76 -6.01
CA THR A 160 4.72 -10.17 -5.61
C THR A 160 5.43 -11.09 -6.61
N LYS A 161 5.95 -10.57 -7.73
CA LYS A 161 6.73 -11.38 -8.68
C LYS A 161 8.12 -11.67 -8.13
N GLN A 162 8.54 -12.92 -8.25
CA GLN A 162 9.87 -13.39 -7.87
C GLN A 162 10.96 -12.85 -8.82
N PHE A 163 12.13 -12.58 -8.25
CA PHE A 163 13.36 -12.25 -8.97
C PHE A 163 14.58 -12.58 -8.11
N SER A 164 15.78 -12.49 -8.71
CA SER A 164 17.04 -12.79 -8.04
C SER A 164 17.95 -11.55 -8.06
N PRO A 165 17.90 -10.68 -7.04
CA PRO A 165 18.84 -9.57 -6.91
C PRO A 165 20.25 -10.07 -6.58
N SER A 166 21.27 -9.31 -6.99
CA SER A 166 22.69 -9.61 -6.76
C SER A 166 23.21 -9.23 -5.37
N SER A 167 22.38 -8.60 -4.53
CA SER A 167 22.79 -7.99 -3.25
C SER A 167 21.65 -8.01 -2.24
N SER A 168 21.26 -9.22 -1.82
CA SER A 168 20.13 -9.44 -0.90
C SER A 168 20.56 -10.34 0.25
N ILE A 169 20.41 -9.84 1.47
CA ILE A 169 20.70 -10.62 2.68
C ILE A 169 19.72 -11.78 2.84
N LEU A 170 18.49 -11.64 2.35
CA LEU A 170 17.52 -12.73 2.36
C LEU A 170 18.01 -13.95 1.54
N ILE A 171 18.68 -13.70 0.42
CA ILE A 171 19.27 -14.76 -0.42
C ILE A 171 20.60 -15.23 0.17
N GLU A 172 21.51 -14.29 0.46
CA GLU A 172 22.90 -14.60 0.79
C GLU A 172 23.06 -15.18 2.19
N GLN A 173 22.33 -14.64 3.18
CA GLN A 173 22.46 -15.00 4.60
C GLN A 173 21.34 -15.92 5.07
N PHE A 174 20.11 -15.73 4.58
CA PHE A 174 18.97 -16.55 4.99
C PHE A 174 18.62 -17.66 4.00
N HIS A 175 19.46 -17.88 2.98
CA HIS A 175 19.37 -18.98 2.03
C HIS A 175 18.00 -19.12 1.34
N GLN A 176 17.27 -18.02 1.14
CA GLN A 176 16.06 -18.02 0.35
C GLN A 176 16.39 -18.21 -1.14
N GLN A 177 15.72 -19.15 -1.81
CA GLN A 177 16.02 -19.50 -3.21
C GLN A 177 15.50 -18.46 -4.21
N GLN A 178 14.35 -17.85 -3.94
CA GLN A 178 13.76 -16.78 -4.73
C GLN A 178 12.96 -15.86 -3.81
N ILE A 179 13.11 -14.55 -4.00
CA ILE A 179 12.36 -13.53 -3.26
C ILE A 179 11.56 -12.68 -4.22
N THR A 180 10.49 -12.08 -3.73
CA THR A 180 9.66 -11.13 -4.45
C THR A 180 10.28 -9.74 -4.43
N TYR A 181 9.84 -8.87 -5.35
CA TYR A 181 10.20 -7.44 -5.29
C TYR A 181 9.80 -6.82 -3.95
N HIS A 182 8.64 -7.17 -3.41
CA HIS A 182 8.18 -6.69 -2.11
C HIS A 182 9.13 -7.07 -0.98
N GLU A 183 9.50 -8.36 -0.86
CA GLU A 183 10.44 -8.83 0.17
C GLU A 183 11.80 -8.14 0.08
N PHE A 184 12.32 -7.96 -1.14
CA PHE A 184 13.56 -7.21 -1.34
C PHE A 184 13.44 -5.74 -0.91
N LEU A 185 12.34 -5.07 -1.26
CA LEU A 185 12.12 -3.68 -0.85
C LEU A 185 11.97 -3.55 0.67
N TYR A 186 11.32 -4.53 1.30
CA TYR A 186 11.15 -4.60 2.74
C TYR A 186 12.50 -4.85 3.45
N GLU A 187 13.35 -5.75 2.92
CA GLU A 187 14.73 -5.92 3.36
C GLU A 187 15.47 -4.57 3.43
N LYS A 188 15.32 -3.74 2.40
CA LYS A 188 15.99 -2.43 2.34
C LYS A 188 15.52 -1.44 3.41
N MET A 189 14.36 -1.65 4.05
CA MET A 189 13.98 -0.86 5.23
C MET A 189 14.93 -1.08 6.42
N PHE A 190 15.59 -2.23 6.49
CA PHE A 190 16.47 -2.62 7.61
C PHE A 190 17.95 -2.49 7.27
N THR A 191 18.30 -2.47 5.99
CA THR A 191 19.71 -2.48 5.55
C THR A 191 20.22 -1.15 5.01
N LEU A 192 19.35 -0.20 4.67
CA LEU A 192 19.78 1.11 4.15
C LEU A 192 20.19 2.05 5.29
N SER A 193 21.29 2.77 5.09
CA SER A 193 21.77 3.81 6.02
C SER A 193 20.85 5.04 6.04
N LYS A 194 20.26 5.37 4.89
CA LYS A 194 19.28 6.44 4.73
C LYS A 194 18.04 5.90 4.04
N LEU A 195 16.92 5.91 4.77
CA LEU A 195 15.66 5.38 4.27
C LEU A 195 14.97 6.37 3.32
N PRO A 196 14.68 5.99 2.06
CA PRO A 196 13.85 6.82 1.17
C PRO A 196 12.43 6.95 1.74
N THR A 197 11.92 8.18 1.77
CA THR A 197 10.56 8.47 2.26
C THR A 197 9.51 7.77 1.40
N THR A 198 9.71 7.75 0.08
CA THR A 198 8.81 7.06 -0.85
C THR A 198 8.82 5.56 -0.68
N LEU A 199 9.95 4.94 -0.30
CA LEU A 199 10.02 3.50 0.00
C LEU A 199 9.08 3.15 1.16
N THR A 200 9.21 3.87 2.27
CA THR A 200 8.35 3.69 3.45
C THR A 200 6.88 3.84 3.07
N ARG A 201 6.53 4.91 2.34
CA ARG A 201 5.13 5.17 1.94
C ARG A 201 4.57 4.11 0.99
N ILE A 202 5.37 3.55 0.08
CA ILE A 202 4.92 2.48 -0.81
C ILE A 202 4.62 1.23 0.02
N LEU A 203 5.53 0.83 0.90
CA LEU A 203 5.37 -0.40 1.69
C LEU A 203 4.23 -0.28 2.73
N THR A 204 4.12 0.86 3.41
CA THR A 204 3.03 1.07 4.38
C THR A 204 1.65 1.18 3.72
N SER A 205 1.58 1.53 2.44
CA SER A 205 0.29 1.59 1.73
C SER A 205 -0.42 0.24 1.56
N PHE A 206 0.26 -0.87 1.84
CA PHE A 206 -0.31 -2.22 1.82
C PHE A 206 -0.70 -2.72 3.22
N GLN A 207 -0.40 -1.97 4.28
CA GLN A 207 -0.71 -2.39 5.66
C GLN A 207 -2.21 -2.53 5.92
N THR A 208 -3.04 -1.80 5.19
CA THR A 208 -4.50 -1.93 5.30
C THR A 208 -5.00 -3.24 4.74
N ASP A 209 -4.29 -3.91 3.83
CA ASP A 209 -4.66 -5.21 3.28
C ASP A 209 -3.42 -6.07 3.01
N LEU A 210 -2.96 -6.76 4.06
CA LEU A 210 -1.81 -7.66 4.00
C LEU A 210 -2.01 -8.86 3.06
N THR A 211 -3.24 -9.12 2.58
CA THR A 211 -3.48 -10.21 1.63
C THR A 211 -2.95 -9.91 0.23
N LEU A 212 -2.71 -8.63 -0.10
CA LEU A 212 -2.19 -8.19 -1.39
C LEU A 212 -0.70 -8.47 -1.60
N ILE A 213 0.05 -8.58 -0.50
CA ILE A 213 1.49 -8.79 -0.48
C ILE A 213 1.78 -9.97 0.45
N HIS A 214 2.15 -11.12 -0.10
CA HIS A 214 2.53 -12.24 0.75
C HIS A 214 3.79 -11.87 1.52
N PHE A 215 3.70 -11.94 2.84
CA PHE A 215 4.74 -11.47 3.73
C PHE A 215 4.93 -12.49 4.84
N ASP A 216 6.02 -13.25 4.80
CA ASP A 216 6.39 -14.17 5.86
C ASP A 216 6.88 -13.37 7.07
N HIS A 217 6.09 -13.39 8.15
CA HIS A 217 6.41 -12.66 9.37
C HIS A 217 7.75 -13.07 10.00
N GLU A 218 8.24 -14.29 9.73
CA GLU A 218 9.56 -14.73 10.18
C GLU A 218 10.68 -13.86 9.59
N ILE A 219 10.49 -13.34 8.37
CA ILE A 219 11.43 -12.44 7.71
C ILE A 219 11.64 -11.15 8.51
N ILE A 220 10.60 -10.60 9.16
CA ILE A 220 10.73 -9.40 10.01
C ILE A 220 11.73 -9.67 11.12
N TYR A 221 11.51 -10.76 11.85
CA TYR A 221 12.35 -11.09 13.01
C TYR A 221 13.80 -11.30 12.58
N LYS A 222 14.03 -11.99 11.46
CA LYS A 222 15.37 -12.20 10.89
C LYS A 222 16.05 -10.88 10.50
N LEU A 223 15.34 -10.02 9.77
CA LEU A 223 15.85 -8.70 9.37
C LEU A 223 16.12 -7.78 10.56
N PHE A 224 15.26 -7.84 11.59
CA PHE A 224 15.42 -7.06 12.80
C PHE A 224 16.67 -7.49 13.58
N ILE A 225 16.86 -8.79 13.82
CA ILE A 225 18.07 -9.31 14.48
C ILE A 225 19.32 -8.90 13.69
N TYR A 226 19.30 -9.08 12.37
CA TYR A 226 20.39 -8.65 11.51
C TYR A 226 20.72 -7.16 11.64
N SER A 227 19.69 -6.30 11.67
CA SER A 227 19.87 -4.85 11.84
C SER A 227 20.50 -4.48 13.18
N LEU A 228 20.21 -5.22 14.26
CA LEU A 228 20.80 -5.00 15.59
C LEU A 228 22.28 -5.40 15.62
N GLU A 229 22.64 -6.48 14.95
CA GLU A 229 24.00 -7.02 14.94
C GLU A 229 24.95 -6.19 14.06
N TYR A 230 24.42 -5.54 13.02
CA TYR A 230 25.22 -4.83 12.01
C TYR A 230 25.10 -3.30 12.05
N SER A 231 24.09 -2.71 12.70
CA SER A 231 23.97 -1.25 12.84
C SER A 231 24.30 -0.79 14.27
N GLN A 232 25.42 -0.09 14.45
CA GLN A 232 25.64 0.69 15.68
C GLN A 232 24.84 2.00 15.72
N HIS A 233 24.13 2.37 14.64
CA HIS A 233 23.22 3.51 14.62
C HIS A 233 22.15 3.33 13.54
N LEU A 234 20.87 3.33 13.95
CA LEU A 234 19.61 3.63 13.23
C LEU A 234 18.48 2.65 13.64
N LEU A 235 17.92 2.79 14.85
CA LEU A 235 16.84 1.91 15.32
C LEU A 235 15.55 2.62 15.77
N ASN A 236 15.42 3.94 15.61
CA ASN A 236 14.29 4.65 16.22
C ASN A 236 13.12 5.01 15.27
N GLU A 237 13.30 5.04 13.93
CA GLU A 237 12.23 5.53 13.04
C GLU A 237 11.46 4.44 12.27
N VAL A 238 12.08 3.30 11.97
CA VAL A 238 11.42 2.21 11.22
C VAL A 238 10.37 1.50 12.06
N PHE A 239 10.65 1.27 13.34
CA PHE A 239 9.74 0.56 14.25
C PHE A 239 8.48 1.38 14.57
N CYS A 240 8.65 2.69 14.79
CA CYS A 240 7.53 3.61 15.07
C CYS A 240 6.57 3.77 13.88
N ASN A 241 7.01 3.53 12.64
CA ASN A 241 6.16 3.69 11.46
C ASN A 241 5.61 2.36 10.91
N THR A 242 6.10 1.20 11.39
CA THR A 242 5.73 -0.12 10.84
C THR A 242 4.83 -0.94 11.79
N PHE A 243 4.82 -0.65 13.11
CA PHE A 243 4.16 -1.48 14.12
C PHE A 243 3.28 -0.74 15.14
N ILE A 244 2.81 0.48 14.84
CA ILE A 244 1.76 1.09 15.67
C ILE A 244 0.41 0.52 15.23
N PHE A 245 -0.04 -0.49 15.97
CA PHE A 245 -1.40 -1.04 15.97
C PHE A 245 -2.41 -0.01 16.48
#